data_AF-A0A9N9PSP7-F1
#
_entry.id   AF-A0A9N9PSP7-F1
#
_cell.length_a   1.000
_cell.length_b   1.000
_cell.length_c   1.000
_cell.angle_alpha   90.00
_cell.angle_beta   90.00
_cell.angle_gamma   90.00
#
_symmetry.space_group_name_H-M   'P 1'
#
loop_
_entity.id
_entity.type
_entity.pdbx_description
1 polymer ?
#
loop_
_entity_poly.entity_id
_entity_poly.type
_entity_poly.pdbx_seq_one_letter_code
_entity_poly.pdbx_strand_id
1 'polypeptide(L)'
;MVFCGKPSGGCHACRARKTRCDKIDITEGGCTQCKRAKRTCPGYRIAGELMFRDESSNVVRKFKATEARHKKALAGRRHFDVSSSSIQSTLSSPRVSESDQEEKYQSDISVTSPQVLQQDQLSLSYSLAPNLEDRATSFFAFHYIMDPKGPSKPLMDRATDLFQNQHLDESLLASMRAVGLAAYSHTAHAPSLMNNAKYQYLRAIQFTNAAIRNPEDVKKDSTLMAIQILAIFETVTGCRQRSLKDWIEHVYGAAAVIRLRGPEQVQTLGGRRLLLHAVSNILINCVYRGIRLPEHLREYLFETFKQSAESRLEYLLMDVMVRFADLRAGVQDGSVTGLANILSSVLEMDSVLLKLCTNPPPGWEYETILTDAQTDVIFDGRYHIYSDHLVALMWNWLRTLRIMLNGMIREILLNGFSATPPLFTQVKYTAQFQTATETIFALQGDILASVPQHVGRGNPPRSMATQAQSDNNEEVPSITMSEASSLIWPLWFAGNMANATDQIREFTLRILHSIGDIQGVRQAHVLANLLQTKSAIRVWDVQRETAHPSRSALLIQDSLKTS
;
A
#
# COMPACT_ATOMS: atom_id res chain seq x y z
N MET A 1 -25.14 -22.72 4.99
CA MET A 1 -25.70 -22.10 6.23
C MET A 1 -27.20 -22.15 6.13
N VAL A 2 -27.91 -22.61 7.16
CA VAL A 2 -29.38 -22.50 7.22
C VAL A 2 -29.71 -21.02 7.40
N PHE A 3 -30.49 -20.46 6.48
CA PHE A 3 -30.84 -19.04 6.49
C PHE A 3 -31.64 -18.72 7.76
N CYS A 4 -31.00 -18.09 8.74
CA CYS A 4 -31.69 -17.54 9.91
C CYS A 4 -32.23 -16.17 9.49
N GLY A 5 -33.54 -16.05 9.29
CA GLY A 5 -34.19 -14.82 8.81
C GLY A 5 -33.87 -13.55 9.61
N LYS A 6 -34.32 -12.40 9.09
CA LYS A 6 -34.01 -11.06 9.62
C LYS A 6 -34.28 -10.99 11.14
N PRO A 7 -33.29 -10.61 11.97
CA PRO A 7 -33.46 -10.48 13.41
C PRO A 7 -34.58 -9.48 13.76
N SER A 8 -35.40 -9.81 14.77
CA SER A 8 -36.47 -8.93 15.24
C SER A 8 -35.89 -7.61 15.79
N GLY A 9 -36.37 -6.49 15.26
CA GLY A 9 -36.01 -5.14 15.69
C GLY A 9 -36.80 -4.60 16.89
N GLY A 10 -37.47 -5.45 17.67
CA GLY A 10 -38.15 -5.03 18.90
C GLY A 10 -37.18 -4.76 20.05
N CYS A 11 -37.63 -4.02 21.08
CA CYS A 11 -36.85 -3.82 22.31
C CYS A 11 -36.58 -5.15 23.03
N HIS A 12 -35.55 -5.19 23.89
CA HIS A 12 -35.17 -6.45 24.57
C HIS A 12 -36.33 -7.06 25.37
N ALA A 13 -37.11 -6.24 26.07
CA ALA A 13 -38.24 -6.69 26.87
C ALA A 13 -39.40 -7.27 26.04
N CYS A 14 -39.70 -6.71 24.86
CA CYS A 14 -40.72 -7.24 23.95
C CYS A 14 -40.26 -8.53 23.26
N ARG A 15 -38.97 -8.63 22.92
CA ARG A 15 -38.40 -9.84 22.31
C ARG A 15 -38.38 -11.03 23.27
N ALA A 16 -38.00 -10.80 24.52
CA ALA A 16 -37.98 -11.85 25.55
C ALA A 16 -39.37 -12.47 25.75
N ARG A 17 -40.43 -11.67 25.61
CA ARG A 17 -41.83 -12.13 25.75
C ARG A 17 -42.54 -12.44 24.43
N LYS A 18 -41.83 -12.36 23.31
CA LYS A 18 -42.37 -12.55 21.94
C LYS A 18 -43.60 -11.68 21.64
N THR A 19 -43.68 -10.48 22.22
CA THR A 19 -44.76 -9.51 21.97
C THR A 19 -44.36 -8.52 20.87
N ARG A 20 -45.33 -8.06 20.06
CA ARG A 20 -45.08 -7.10 18.98
C ARG A 20 -44.64 -5.74 19.56
N CYS A 21 -43.55 -5.19 19.06
CA CYS A 21 -43.00 -3.90 19.49
C CYS A 21 -43.26 -2.84 18.41
N ASP A 22 -43.70 -1.66 18.83
CA ASP A 22 -43.98 -0.46 18.03
C ASP A 22 -42.73 0.35 17.66
N LYS A 23 -41.59 0.07 18.29
CA LYS A 23 -40.26 0.65 17.98
C LYS A 23 -40.13 2.18 18.14
N ILE A 24 -40.99 2.79 18.96
CA ILE A 24 -40.91 4.21 19.29
C ILE A 24 -39.65 4.51 20.11
N ASP A 25 -39.01 5.63 19.81
CA ASP A 25 -37.67 5.97 20.29
C ASP A 25 -37.56 6.05 21.83
N ILE A 26 -36.37 5.78 22.37
CA ILE A 26 -36.16 5.63 23.82
C ILE A 26 -36.26 6.96 24.57
N THR A 27 -36.08 8.08 23.87
CA THR A 27 -36.16 9.45 24.39
C THR A 27 -37.54 9.79 24.96
N GLU A 28 -38.59 9.05 24.61
CA GLU A 28 -39.96 9.21 25.14
C GLU A 28 -40.30 8.21 26.28
N GLY A 29 -39.29 7.62 26.93
CA GLY A 29 -39.48 6.67 28.03
C GLY A 29 -39.69 5.22 27.58
N GLY A 30 -39.38 4.91 26.32
CA GLY A 30 -39.42 3.57 25.75
C GLY A 30 -40.75 3.17 25.10
N CYS A 31 -40.80 1.94 24.57
CA CYS A 31 -41.89 1.50 23.70
C CYS A 31 -43.26 1.47 24.41
N THR A 32 -44.36 1.76 23.70
CA THR A 32 -45.70 1.90 24.33
C THR A 32 -46.18 0.61 24.98
N GLN A 33 -45.73 -0.54 24.47
CA GLN A 33 -46.05 -1.85 25.03
C GLN A 33 -45.38 -2.09 26.38
N CYS A 34 -44.18 -1.56 26.59
CA CYS A 34 -43.54 -1.57 27.91
C CYS A 34 -44.24 -0.60 28.86
N LYS A 35 -44.62 0.59 28.38
CA LYS A 35 -45.34 1.61 29.15
C LYS A 35 -46.71 1.10 29.65
N ARG A 36 -47.53 0.52 28.77
CA ARG A 36 -48.84 -0.05 29.13
C ARG A 36 -48.73 -1.21 30.10
N ALA A 37 -47.69 -2.03 29.94
CA ALA A 37 -47.41 -3.15 30.85
C ALA A 37 -46.71 -2.72 32.15
N LYS A 38 -46.59 -1.41 32.42
CA LYS A 38 -45.93 -0.83 33.61
C LYS A 38 -44.54 -1.42 33.89
N ARG A 39 -43.75 -1.63 32.84
CA ARG A 39 -42.38 -2.18 32.94
C ARG A 39 -41.35 -1.27 32.29
N THR A 40 -40.15 -1.26 32.85
CA THR A 40 -39.02 -0.50 32.31
C THR A 40 -38.62 -1.04 30.94
N CYS A 41 -38.48 -0.16 29.95
CA CYS A 41 -38.01 -0.51 28.62
C CYS A 41 -36.47 -0.40 28.58
N PRO A 42 -35.72 -1.51 28.53
CA PRO A 42 -34.26 -1.50 28.49
C PRO A 42 -33.67 -1.05 27.14
N GLY A 43 -34.51 -0.62 26.19
CA GLY A 43 -34.09 -0.15 24.88
C GLY A 43 -34.03 -1.22 23.79
N TYR A 44 -33.54 -0.81 22.62
CA TYR A 44 -33.44 -1.62 21.40
C TYR A 44 -32.03 -2.17 21.23
N ARG A 45 -31.93 -3.33 20.57
CA ARG A 45 -30.62 -3.91 20.24
C ARG A 45 -29.90 -3.00 19.23
N ILE A 46 -28.63 -2.73 19.50
CA ILE A 46 -27.76 -1.96 18.61
C ILE A 46 -27.42 -2.81 17.38
N ALA A 47 -27.59 -2.25 16.17
CA ALA A 47 -27.45 -2.99 14.91
C ALA A 47 -26.05 -3.61 14.72
N GLY A 48 -25.01 -3.05 15.34
CA GLY A 48 -23.63 -3.56 15.28
C GLY A 48 -23.43 -4.94 15.92
N GLU A 49 -24.22 -5.30 16.93
CA GLU A 49 -24.15 -6.63 17.58
C GLU A 49 -24.78 -7.76 16.74
N LEU A 50 -25.47 -7.42 15.64
CA LEU A 50 -26.09 -8.42 14.75
C LEU A 50 -25.12 -8.98 13.70
N MET A 51 -23.93 -8.38 13.53
CA MET A 51 -22.98 -8.78 12.48
C MET A 51 -21.91 -9.78 12.93
N PHE A 52 -21.79 -10.06 14.23
CA PHE A 52 -20.79 -11.00 14.74
C PHE A 52 -21.48 -12.11 15.54
N ARG A 53 -21.51 -13.31 14.98
CA ARG A 53 -21.72 -14.55 15.72
C ARG A 53 -20.37 -15.22 15.92
N ASP A 54 -19.99 -15.43 17.17
CA ASP A 54 -18.82 -16.23 17.52
C ASP A 54 -19.11 -17.71 17.19
N GLU A 55 -18.63 -18.15 16.03
CA GLU A 55 -18.72 -19.53 15.56
C GLU A 55 -17.48 -20.35 15.94
N SER A 56 -16.55 -19.81 16.75
CA SER A 56 -15.28 -20.46 17.08
C SER A 56 -15.50 -21.84 17.69
N SER A 57 -16.48 -21.99 18.57
CA SER A 57 -16.84 -23.27 19.19
C SER A 57 -17.39 -24.29 18.17
N ASN A 58 -18.21 -23.85 17.22
CA ASN A 58 -18.77 -24.70 16.16
C ASN A 58 -17.70 -25.14 15.15
N VAL A 59 -16.77 -24.25 14.81
CA VAL A 59 -15.63 -24.56 13.94
C VAL A 59 -14.68 -25.54 14.62
N VAL A 60 -14.34 -25.32 15.89
CA VAL A 60 -13.53 -26.26 16.70
C VAL A 60 -14.20 -27.63 16.78
N ARG A 61 -15.52 -27.69 17.00
CA ARG A 61 -16.27 -28.95 17.04
C ARG A 61 -16.24 -29.68 15.69
N LYS A 62 -16.43 -28.96 14.58
CA LYS A 62 -16.32 -29.55 13.24
C LYS A 62 -14.92 -30.08 12.96
N PHE A 63 -13.88 -29.30 13.30
CA PHE A 63 -12.50 -29.71 13.08
C PHE A 63 -12.15 -30.98 13.87
N LYS A 64 -12.52 -31.04 15.16
CA LYS A 64 -12.35 -32.24 16.00
C LYS A 64 -13.12 -33.45 15.46
N ALA A 65 -14.30 -33.26 14.87
CA ALA A 65 -15.07 -34.35 14.26
C ALA A 65 -14.42 -34.88 12.97
N THR A 66 -13.79 -34.00 12.17
CA THR A 66 -13.04 -34.39 10.96
C THR A 66 -11.77 -35.14 11.30
N GLU A 67 -11.01 -34.67 12.30
CA GLU A 67 -9.85 -35.36 12.88
C GLU A 67 -10.18 -36.79 13.35
N ALA A 68 -11.28 -36.95 14.08
CA ALA A 68 -11.74 -38.25 14.55
C ALA A 68 -12.11 -39.21 13.40
N ARG A 69 -12.72 -38.69 12.32
CA ARG A 69 -13.03 -39.48 11.12
C ARG A 69 -11.77 -39.89 10.36
N HIS A 70 -10.77 -39.01 10.28
CA HIS A 70 -9.50 -39.29 9.62
C HIS A 70 -8.70 -40.36 10.36
N LYS A 71 -8.64 -40.29 11.70
CA LYS A 71 -8.04 -41.35 12.54
C LYS A 71 -8.75 -42.70 12.39
N LYS A 72 -10.08 -42.71 12.26
CA LYS A 72 -10.85 -43.95 12.06
C LYS A 72 -10.61 -44.59 10.69
N ALA A 73 -10.42 -43.78 9.64
CA ALA A 73 -10.09 -44.25 8.29
C ALA A 73 -8.67 -44.85 8.20
N LEU A 74 -7.72 -44.33 8.98
CA LEU A 74 -6.34 -44.84 9.06
C LEU A 74 -6.24 -46.17 9.85
N ALA A 75 -7.12 -46.40 10.83
CA ALA A 75 -7.16 -47.63 11.61
C ALA A 75 -7.84 -48.81 10.88
N GLY A 76 -8.70 -48.55 9.88
CA GLY A 76 -9.45 -49.57 9.15
C GLY A 76 -8.69 -50.31 8.05
N ARG A 77 -7.40 -50.01 7.80
CA ARG A 77 -6.60 -50.60 6.71
C ARG A 77 -5.67 -51.74 7.13
N ARG A 78 -5.72 -52.22 8.37
CA ARG A 78 -4.87 -53.32 8.87
C ARG A 78 -5.69 -54.55 9.26
N HIS A 79 -6.37 -55.18 8.31
CA HIS A 79 -6.73 -56.60 8.39
C HIS A 79 -7.24 -57.05 7.03
N PHE A 80 -6.44 -57.83 6.30
CA PHE A 80 -6.96 -58.90 5.45
C PHE A 80 -5.92 -60.03 5.39
N ASP A 81 -6.36 -61.19 5.87
CA ASP A 81 -5.61 -62.42 6.07
C ASP A 81 -5.25 -63.13 4.77
N VAL A 82 -4.15 -63.86 4.86
CA VAL A 82 -3.62 -64.81 3.88
C VAL A 82 -4.47 -66.09 3.91
N SER A 83 -4.95 -66.56 2.74
CA SER A 83 -5.20 -67.98 2.50
C SER A 83 -5.22 -68.32 1.01
N SER A 84 -4.58 -69.44 0.72
CA SER A 84 -4.29 -70.10 -0.56
C SER A 84 -5.52 -70.71 -1.27
N SER A 85 -5.51 -70.78 -2.61
CA SER A 85 -5.45 -72.04 -3.41
C SER A 85 -6.00 -71.94 -4.86
N SER A 86 -5.15 -72.37 -5.80
CA SER A 86 -5.35 -73.16 -7.05
C SER A 86 -6.43 -72.87 -8.13
N ILE A 87 -5.91 -72.62 -9.36
CA ILE A 87 -6.16 -73.32 -10.66
C ILE A 87 -7.60 -73.35 -11.24
N GLN A 88 -7.85 -72.77 -12.43
CA GLN A 88 -7.80 -73.43 -13.76
C GLN A 88 -8.35 -72.53 -14.89
N SER A 89 -7.71 -72.66 -16.06
CA SER A 89 -7.99 -72.08 -17.38
C SER A 89 -9.19 -72.71 -18.11
N THR A 90 -9.87 -71.97 -18.99
CA THR A 90 -10.26 -72.45 -20.34
C THR A 90 -10.67 -71.29 -21.27
N LEU A 91 -10.07 -71.25 -22.46
CA LEU A 91 -10.47 -70.46 -23.63
C LEU A 91 -11.74 -71.02 -24.28
N SER A 92 -12.50 -70.17 -24.98
CA SER A 92 -13.16 -70.49 -26.27
C SER A 92 -13.66 -69.21 -26.96
N SER A 93 -13.14 -68.95 -28.16
CA SER A 93 -13.75 -68.12 -29.22
C SER A 93 -14.73 -69.01 -30.02
N PRO A 94 -15.62 -68.53 -30.93
CA PRO A 94 -15.16 -68.17 -32.28
C PRO A 94 -16.05 -67.17 -33.10
N ARG A 95 -15.56 -66.90 -34.34
CA ARG A 95 -16.31 -66.75 -35.62
C ARG A 95 -16.67 -65.32 -36.09
N VAL A 96 -16.55 -64.88 -37.35
CA VAL A 96 -15.77 -65.13 -38.61
C VAL A 96 -16.37 -64.19 -39.69
N SER A 97 -15.58 -63.93 -40.77
CA SER A 97 -15.89 -63.34 -42.10
C SER A 97 -15.66 -61.83 -42.26
N GLU A 98 -14.61 -61.36 -42.97
CA GLU A 98 -14.38 -61.28 -44.45
C GLU A 98 -15.30 -60.22 -45.11
N SER A 99 -14.89 -59.23 -45.92
CA SER A 99 -13.77 -59.12 -46.88
C SER A 99 -13.57 -57.66 -47.40
N ASP A 100 -12.34 -57.36 -47.85
CA ASP A 100 -11.82 -56.43 -48.91
C ASP A 100 -12.04 -54.89 -48.83
N GLN A 101 -10.97 -54.09 -48.59
CA GLN A 101 -10.05 -53.38 -49.54
C GLN A 101 -10.79 -52.33 -50.42
N GLU A 102 -10.58 -51.01 -50.25
CA GLU A 102 -9.43 -50.25 -50.80
C GLU A 102 -9.21 -48.87 -50.12
N GLU A 103 -8.02 -48.32 -50.40
CA GLU A 103 -7.26 -47.23 -49.77
C GLU A 103 -7.80 -45.79 -50.00
N LYS A 104 -7.66 -44.89 -49.00
CA LYS A 104 -6.68 -43.76 -48.98
C LYS A 104 -7.00 -42.66 -47.95
N TYR A 105 -5.95 -42.33 -47.19
CA TYR A 105 -5.57 -41.05 -46.54
C TYR A 105 -6.37 -40.50 -45.33
N GLN A 106 -5.83 -40.86 -44.15
CA GLN A 106 -5.30 -39.98 -43.09
C GLN A 106 -6.14 -38.78 -42.59
N SER A 107 -6.68 -38.95 -41.38
CA SER A 107 -6.43 -38.02 -40.28
C SER A 107 -6.68 -38.71 -38.93
N ASP A 108 -5.60 -38.90 -38.16
CA ASP A 108 -5.59 -39.56 -36.86
C ASP A 108 -6.26 -38.71 -35.77
N ILE A 109 -7.35 -39.23 -35.20
CA ILE A 109 -7.82 -38.89 -33.86
C ILE A 109 -7.97 -40.21 -33.10
N SER A 110 -7.05 -40.48 -32.17
CA SER A 110 -7.19 -41.60 -31.25
C SER A 110 -7.07 -41.15 -29.80
N VAL A 111 -8.23 -41.17 -29.16
CA VAL A 111 -8.43 -41.31 -27.72
C VAL A 111 -8.00 -42.72 -27.31
N THR A 112 -7.10 -42.87 -26.35
CA THR A 112 -7.20 -43.90 -25.30
C THR A 112 -6.13 -43.73 -24.22
N SER A 113 -6.56 -43.95 -22.98
CA SER A 113 -5.73 -44.29 -21.82
C SER A 113 -6.42 -45.50 -21.16
N PRO A 114 -5.80 -46.28 -20.27
CA PRO A 114 -4.37 -46.56 -20.07
C PRO A 114 -4.10 -48.07 -19.97
N GLN A 115 -2.93 -48.54 -20.42
CA GLN A 115 -2.39 -49.83 -19.94
C GLN A 115 -1.39 -49.61 -18.82
N VAL A 116 -1.71 -50.23 -17.70
CA VAL A 116 -0.92 -50.33 -16.47
C VAL A 116 0.36 -51.10 -16.77
N LEU A 117 1.50 -50.43 -16.74
CA LEU A 117 2.78 -51.05 -16.42
C LEU A 117 3.12 -50.62 -15.00
N GLN A 118 2.85 -51.55 -14.10
CA GLN A 118 3.30 -51.53 -12.72
C GLN A 118 4.81 -51.70 -12.73
N GLN A 119 5.52 -50.59 -12.60
CA GLN A 119 6.93 -50.60 -12.22
C GLN A 119 7.05 -49.72 -10.99
N ASP A 120 7.23 -50.38 -9.84
CA ASP A 120 7.65 -49.76 -8.60
C ASP A 120 9.00 -49.06 -8.82
N GLN A 121 8.93 -47.80 -9.23
CA GLN A 121 9.98 -46.84 -8.98
C GLN A 121 9.37 -45.78 -8.07
N LEU A 122 9.76 -45.85 -6.79
CA LEU A 122 9.76 -44.70 -5.89
C LEU A 122 10.60 -43.61 -6.53
N SER A 123 9.98 -42.88 -7.45
CA SER A 123 10.50 -41.64 -8.00
C SER A 123 10.37 -40.62 -6.87
N LEU A 124 11.39 -40.57 -6.01
CA LEU A 124 11.70 -39.33 -5.30
C LEU A 124 12.02 -38.30 -6.38
N SER A 125 10.98 -37.62 -6.86
CA SER A 125 11.13 -36.37 -7.57
C SER A 125 11.66 -35.36 -6.56
N TYR A 126 12.99 -35.32 -6.42
CA TYR A 126 13.66 -34.15 -5.87
C TYR A 126 13.46 -33.01 -6.88
N SER A 127 12.27 -32.42 -6.85
CA SER A 127 12.06 -31.13 -7.47
C SER A 127 12.77 -30.11 -6.58
N LEU A 128 13.88 -29.56 -7.06
CA LEU A 128 14.50 -28.33 -6.54
C LEU A 128 13.61 -27.11 -6.80
N ALA A 129 12.32 -27.29 -7.12
CA ALA A 129 11.40 -26.17 -7.25
C ALA A 129 11.31 -25.48 -5.88
N PRO A 130 11.66 -24.18 -5.80
CA PRO A 130 11.60 -23.45 -4.54
C PRO A 130 10.20 -23.55 -3.98
N ASN A 131 10.10 -23.79 -2.68
CA ASN A 131 8.82 -23.87 -2.02
C ASN A 131 8.10 -22.51 -2.09
N LEU A 132 6.81 -22.48 -1.80
CA LEU A 132 6.01 -21.26 -1.91
C LEU A 132 6.54 -20.11 -1.02
N GLU A 133 7.12 -20.41 0.13
CA GLU A 133 7.69 -19.41 1.04
C GLU A 133 8.99 -18.83 0.49
N ASP A 134 9.84 -19.64 -0.14
CA ASP A 134 11.08 -19.20 -0.79
C ASP A 134 10.75 -18.29 -1.97
N ARG A 135 9.80 -18.70 -2.83
CA ARG A 135 9.33 -17.86 -3.95
C ARG A 135 8.81 -16.52 -3.48
N ALA A 136 8.03 -16.49 -2.39
CA ALA A 136 7.52 -15.25 -1.83
C ALA A 136 8.64 -14.35 -1.32
N THR A 137 9.61 -14.92 -0.61
CA THR A 137 10.76 -14.19 -0.07
C THR A 137 11.60 -13.61 -1.21
N SER A 138 11.87 -14.39 -2.27
CA SER A 138 12.56 -13.95 -3.48
C SER A 138 11.77 -12.89 -4.24
N PHE A 139 10.45 -13.03 -4.36
CA PHE A 139 9.60 -12.04 -5.01
C PHE A 139 9.64 -10.71 -4.26
N PHE A 140 9.55 -10.74 -2.92
CA PHE A 140 9.72 -9.54 -2.11
C PHE A 140 11.10 -8.92 -2.30
N ALA A 141 12.17 -9.72 -2.25
CA ALA A 141 13.53 -9.22 -2.44
C ALA A 141 13.71 -8.56 -3.81
N PHE A 142 13.18 -9.17 -4.87
CA PHE A 142 13.25 -8.59 -6.21
C PHE A 142 12.50 -7.25 -6.32
N HIS A 143 11.32 -7.13 -5.73
CA HIS A 143 10.46 -5.95 -5.89
C HIS A 143 10.65 -4.83 -4.86
N TYR A 144 11.44 -5.04 -3.80
CA TYR A 144 11.62 -4.05 -2.73
C TYR A 144 13.07 -3.89 -2.26
N ILE A 145 13.96 -4.86 -2.53
CA ILE A 145 15.33 -4.87 -2.01
C ILE A 145 16.37 -4.76 -3.12
N MET A 146 16.11 -5.35 -4.30
CA MET A 146 17.03 -5.30 -5.43
C MET A 146 16.74 -4.07 -6.30
N ASP A 147 17.76 -3.25 -6.58
CA ASP A 147 17.78 -2.39 -7.77
C ASP A 147 18.65 -3.09 -8.81
N PRO A 148 18.08 -3.64 -9.88
CA PRO A 148 18.87 -4.46 -10.80
C PRO A 148 19.86 -3.65 -11.66
N LYS A 149 19.73 -2.31 -11.82
CA LYS A 149 20.53 -1.57 -12.84
C LYS A 149 20.81 -0.06 -12.56
N GLY A 150 20.49 0.51 -11.40
CA GLY A 150 20.77 1.92 -11.05
C GLY A 150 22.09 2.16 -10.29
N PRO A 151 22.71 3.37 -10.38
CA PRO A 151 23.84 3.75 -9.52
C PRO A 151 23.43 4.00 -8.05
N SER A 152 22.16 4.32 -7.80
CA SER A 152 21.63 4.52 -6.45
C SER A 152 21.29 3.18 -5.78
N LYS A 153 21.54 3.12 -4.48
CA LYS A 153 21.18 1.96 -3.65
C LYS A 153 19.66 1.94 -3.41
N PRO A 154 19.00 0.77 -3.48
CA PRO A 154 17.56 0.68 -3.24
C PRO A 154 17.18 1.16 -1.84
N LEU A 155 15.94 1.66 -1.69
CA LEU A 155 15.43 2.25 -0.44
C LEU A 155 15.50 1.26 0.76
N MET A 156 15.53 -0.06 0.50
CA MET A 156 15.71 -1.11 1.50
C MET A 156 17.05 -1.87 1.37
N ASP A 157 18.12 -1.26 0.83
CA ASP A 157 19.46 -1.86 0.61
C ASP A 157 19.99 -2.60 1.86
N ARG A 158 19.64 -2.13 3.05
CA ARG A 158 20.08 -2.75 4.30
C ARG A 158 19.40 -4.10 4.61
N ALA A 159 18.31 -4.45 3.93
CA ALA A 159 17.80 -5.81 3.96
C ALA A 159 18.85 -6.76 3.37
N THR A 160 19.55 -6.38 2.29
CA THR A 160 20.71 -7.09 1.70
C THR A 160 21.81 -7.36 2.73
N ASP A 161 22.19 -6.36 3.53
CA ASP A 161 23.18 -6.53 4.60
C ASP A 161 22.68 -7.47 5.72
N LEU A 162 21.37 -7.44 6.03
CA LEU A 162 20.74 -8.36 6.99
C LEU A 162 20.66 -9.79 6.44
N PHE A 163 20.46 -9.97 5.13
CA PHE A 163 20.50 -11.30 4.46
C PHE A 163 21.88 -11.92 4.51
N GLN A 164 22.93 -11.11 4.40
CA GLN A 164 24.31 -11.61 4.30
C GLN A 164 24.92 -11.97 5.67
N ASN A 165 24.47 -11.34 6.76
CA ASN A 165 25.20 -11.38 8.03
C ASN A 165 24.52 -12.13 9.20
N GLN A 166 23.25 -12.54 9.13
CA GLN A 166 22.55 -13.19 10.27
C GLN A 166 21.45 -14.20 9.87
N HIS A 167 21.16 -15.16 10.77
CA HIS A 167 19.88 -15.88 10.79
C HIS A 167 18.74 -14.85 10.90
N LEU A 168 18.00 -14.63 9.82
CA LEU A 168 16.88 -13.69 9.82
C LEU A 168 15.86 -14.08 10.90
N ASP A 169 15.52 -13.13 11.77
CA ASP A 169 14.48 -13.33 12.77
C ASP A 169 13.14 -13.74 12.11
N GLU A 170 12.39 -14.61 12.77
CA GLU A 170 11.14 -15.17 12.22
C GLU A 170 10.11 -14.08 11.90
N SER A 171 10.10 -12.97 12.66
CA SER A 171 9.25 -11.81 12.41
C SER A 171 9.51 -11.20 11.04
N LEU A 172 10.77 -10.97 10.71
CA LEU A 172 11.20 -10.36 9.46
C LEU A 172 10.87 -11.28 8.27
N LEU A 173 11.19 -12.57 8.39
CA LEU A 173 10.86 -13.57 7.37
C LEU A 173 9.35 -13.68 7.13
N ALA A 174 8.55 -13.73 8.20
CA ALA A 174 7.10 -13.79 8.09
C ALA A 174 6.54 -12.53 7.40
N SER A 175 7.04 -11.34 7.74
CA SER A 175 6.64 -10.08 7.08
C SER A 175 6.97 -10.09 5.59
N MET A 176 8.18 -10.51 5.21
CA MET A 176 8.59 -10.61 3.80
C MET A 176 7.71 -11.58 3.02
N ARG A 177 7.49 -12.77 3.58
CA ARG A 177 6.63 -13.79 2.96
C ARG A 177 5.20 -13.28 2.81
N ALA A 178 4.69 -12.53 3.78
CA ALA A 178 3.36 -11.94 3.71
C ALA A 178 3.23 -10.99 2.51
N VAL A 179 4.15 -10.03 2.37
CA VAL A 179 4.15 -9.08 1.25
C VAL A 179 4.41 -9.78 -0.08
N GLY A 180 5.41 -10.65 -0.14
CA GLY A 180 5.75 -11.42 -1.34
C GLY A 180 4.60 -12.28 -1.85
N LEU A 181 3.88 -12.97 -0.96
CA LEU A 181 2.69 -13.75 -1.32
C LEU A 181 1.53 -12.88 -1.76
N ALA A 182 1.29 -11.76 -1.08
CA ALA A 182 0.22 -10.84 -1.44
C ALA A 182 0.45 -10.24 -2.83
N ALA A 183 1.66 -9.78 -3.07
CA ALA A 183 2.10 -9.23 -4.34
C ALA A 183 2.03 -10.27 -5.47
N TYR A 184 2.63 -11.44 -5.26
CA TYR A 184 2.60 -12.53 -6.23
C TYR A 184 1.18 -13.02 -6.52
N SER A 185 0.29 -13.02 -5.51
CA SER A 185 -1.14 -13.34 -5.70
C SER A 185 -1.82 -12.42 -6.71
N HIS A 186 -1.45 -11.13 -6.74
CA HIS A 186 -1.97 -10.17 -7.70
C HIS A 186 -1.36 -10.39 -9.09
N THR A 187 -0.02 -10.43 -9.19
CA THR A 187 0.70 -10.56 -10.47
C THR A 187 0.40 -11.89 -11.18
N ALA A 188 0.28 -12.99 -10.42
CA ALA A 188 -0.05 -14.31 -10.97
C ALA A 188 -1.57 -14.56 -11.08
N HIS A 189 -2.41 -13.57 -10.78
CA HIS A 189 -3.88 -13.71 -10.72
C HIS A 189 -4.35 -14.93 -9.92
N ALA A 190 -3.68 -15.22 -8.81
CA ALA A 190 -3.88 -16.40 -7.98
C ALA A 190 -4.46 -16.01 -6.61
N PRO A 191 -5.76 -15.69 -6.49
CA PRO A 191 -6.37 -15.17 -5.26
C PRO A 191 -6.31 -16.15 -4.08
N SER A 192 -6.13 -17.44 -4.34
CA SER A 192 -5.91 -18.46 -3.30
C SER A 192 -4.66 -18.19 -2.46
N LEU A 193 -3.62 -17.58 -3.04
CA LEU A 193 -2.37 -17.25 -2.34
C LEU A 193 -2.54 -16.12 -1.32
N MET A 194 -3.57 -15.28 -1.47
CA MET A 194 -3.87 -14.21 -0.52
C MET A 194 -4.18 -14.74 0.89
N ASN A 195 -4.73 -15.95 1.01
CA ASN A 195 -4.94 -16.58 2.33
C ASN A 195 -3.61 -16.94 3.01
N ASN A 196 -2.64 -17.43 2.24
CA ASN A 196 -1.28 -17.68 2.75
C ASN A 196 -0.59 -16.37 3.14
N ALA A 197 -0.76 -15.31 2.33
CA ALA A 197 -0.25 -13.99 2.63
C ALA A 197 -0.78 -13.45 3.97
N LYS A 198 -2.11 -13.52 4.18
CA LYS A 198 -2.76 -13.13 5.44
C LYS A 198 -2.31 -13.99 6.63
N TYR A 199 -2.09 -15.29 6.41
CA TYR A 199 -1.56 -16.16 7.45
C TYR A 199 -0.17 -15.71 7.90
N GLN A 200 0.75 -15.46 6.96
CA GLN A 200 2.09 -14.96 7.29
C GLN A 200 2.05 -13.56 7.90
N TYR A 201 1.15 -12.68 7.45
CA TYR A 201 0.93 -11.36 8.03
C TYR A 201 0.53 -11.44 9.51
N LEU A 202 -0.41 -12.33 9.86
CA LEU A 202 -0.83 -12.54 11.25
C LEU A 202 0.30 -13.13 12.10
N ARG A 203 1.09 -14.06 11.56
CA ARG A 203 2.28 -14.59 12.24
C ARG A 203 3.32 -13.50 12.50
N ALA A 204 3.59 -12.67 11.50
CA ALA A 204 4.49 -11.53 11.64
C ALA A 204 4.04 -10.59 12.76
N ILE A 205 2.74 -10.24 12.82
CA ILE A 205 2.18 -9.45 13.93
C ILE A 205 2.41 -10.14 15.27
N GLN A 206 2.19 -11.45 15.37
CA GLN A 206 2.42 -12.20 16.62
C GLN A 206 3.89 -12.14 17.05
N PHE A 207 4.83 -12.36 16.14
CA PHE A 207 6.25 -12.28 16.43
C PHE A 207 6.70 -10.85 16.76
N THR A 208 6.24 -9.85 16.02
CA THR A 208 6.50 -8.44 16.33
C THR A 208 5.95 -8.08 17.70
N ASN A 209 4.73 -8.51 18.05
CA ASN A 209 4.14 -8.29 19.37
C ASN A 209 4.94 -8.96 20.50
N ALA A 210 5.55 -10.12 20.25
CA ALA A 210 6.45 -10.75 21.21
C ALA A 210 7.76 -9.93 21.35
N ALA A 211 8.35 -9.52 20.22
CA ALA A 211 9.59 -8.75 20.19
C ALA A 211 9.45 -7.40 20.91
N ILE A 212 8.36 -6.64 20.68
CA ILE A 212 8.16 -5.34 21.32
C ILE A 212 7.92 -5.40 22.84
N ARG A 213 7.60 -6.60 23.38
CA ARG A 213 7.45 -6.82 24.83
C ARG A 213 8.77 -7.19 25.51
N ASN A 214 9.77 -7.61 24.74
CA ASN A 214 11.09 -7.94 25.23
C ASN A 214 12.02 -6.70 25.09
N PRO A 215 12.66 -6.24 26.19
CA PRO A 215 13.50 -5.04 26.17
C PRO A 215 14.72 -5.13 25.25
N GLU A 216 15.19 -6.34 24.93
CA GLU A 216 16.31 -6.55 23.99
C GLU A 216 15.79 -6.68 22.54
N ASP A 217 14.77 -7.52 22.31
CA ASP A 217 14.28 -7.77 20.95
C ASP A 217 13.62 -6.53 20.32
N VAL A 218 13.00 -5.66 21.12
CA VAL A 218 12.42 -4.41 20.61
C VAL A 218 13.46 -3.49 19.98
N LYS A 219 14.73 -3.61 20.40
CA LYS A 219 15.83 -2.79 19.88
C LYS A 219 16.45 -3.35 18.61
N LYS A 220 16.11 -4.57 18.21
CA LYS A 220 16.66 -5.21 17.01
C LYS A 220 16.22 -4.51 15.73
N ASP A 221 17.11 -4.54 14.75
CA ASP A 221 16.88 -4.03 13.40
C ASP A 221 15.77 -4.77 12.67
N SER A 222 15.72 -6.10 12.86
CA SER A 222 14.67 -6.98 12.35
C SER A 222 13.28 -6.57 12.83
N THR A 223 13.13 -6.16 14.11
CA THR A 223 11.85 -5.73 14.67
C THR A 223 11.33 -4.48 13.99
N LEU A 224 12.16 -3.44 13.87
CA LEU A 224 11.78 -2.19 13.20
C LEU A 224 11.54 -2.43 11.70
N MET A 225 12.38 -3.24 11.04
CA MET A 225 12.19 -3.60 9.63
C MET A 225 10.89 -4.39 9.40
N ALA A 226 10.56 -5.34 10.27
CA ALA A 226 9.32 -6.10 10.19
C ALA A 226 8.09 -5.18 10.24
N ILE A 227 8.10 -4.15 11.11
CA ILE A 227 7.02 -3.15 11.20
C ILE A 227 6.90 -2.35 9.89
N GLN A 228 8.02 -1.92 9.28
CA GLN A 228 8.00 -1.23 7.99
C GLN A 228 7.42 -2.12 6.88
N ILE A 229 7.78 -3.40 6.83
CA ILE A 229 7.26 -4.34 5.84
C ILE A 229 5.77 -4.64 6.06
N LEU A 230 5.30 -4.68 7.31
CA LEU A 230 3.86 -4.78 7.60
C LEU A 230 3.09 -3.55 7.09
N ALA A 231 3.69 -2.36 7.12
CA ALA A 231 3.11 -1.17 6.48
C ALA A 231 3.01 -1.35 4.95
N ILE A 232 4.01 -1.94 4.31
CA ILE A 232 3.98 -2.27 2.86
C ILE A 232 2.84 -3.26 2.57
N PHE A 233 2.59 -4.24 3.44
CA PHE A 233 1.47 -5.17 3.28
C PHE A 233 0.11 -4.44 3.19
N GLU A 234 -0.10 -3.42 4.01
CA GLU A 234 -1.31 -2.59 3.96
C GLU A 234 -1.43 -1.79 2.65
N THR A 235 -0.30 -1.35 2.08
CA THR A 235 -0.26 -0.68 0.78
C THR A 235 -0.55 -1.63 -0.38
N VAL A 236 0.00 -2.84 -0.34
CA VAL A 236 -0.19 -3.86 -1.39
C VAL A 236 -1.60 -4.42 -1.37
N THR A 237 -2.17 -4.69 -0.20
CA THR A 237 -3.48 -5.35 -0.06
C THR A 237 -4.64 -4.38 0.16
N GLY A 238 -4.36 -3.12 0.49
CA GLY A 238 -5.34 -2.13 0.89
C GLY A 238 -6.33 -1.79 -0.20
N CYS A 239 -7.62 -2.09 0.02
CA CYS A 239 -8.70 -1.88 -0.94
C CYS A 239 -9.79 -0.90 -0.45
N ARG A 240 -9.59 -0.25 0.71
CA ARG A 240 -10.54 0.68 1.32
C ARG A 240 -9.79 1.80 2.03
N GLN A 241 -10.44 2.95 2.28
CA GLN A 241 -9.81 4.01 3.09
C GLN A 241 -9.28 3.52 4.45
N ARG A 242 -9.91 2.49 5.04
CA ARG A 242 -9.43 1.90 6.30
C ARG A 242 -7.97 1.41 6.22
N SER A 243 -7.50 0.91 5.08
CA SER A 243 -6.11 0.50 4.95
C SER A 243 -5.13 1.67 5.01
N LEU A 244 -5.57 2.89 4.67
CA LEU A 244 -4.76 4.10 4.91
C LEU A 244 -4.57 4.36 6.41
N LYS A 245 -5.58 4.05 7.23
CA LYS A 245 -5.46 4.09 8.68
C LYS A 245 -4.52 2.99 9.18
N ASP A 246 -4.73 1.76 8.73
CA ASP A 246 -3.93 0.61 9.17
C ASP A 246 -2.43 0.81 8.84
N TRP A 247 -2.12 1.39 7.66
CA TRP A 247 -0.77 1.83 7.30
C TRP A 247 -0.19 2.86 8.30
N ILE A 248 -0.97 3.87 8.68
CA ILE A 248 -0.54 4.90 9.66
C ILE A 248 -0.25 4.29 11.03
N GLU A 249 -1.02 3.30 11.48
CA GLU A 249 -0.78 2.67 12.77
C GLU A 249 0.59 1.98 12.81
N HIS A 250 1.04 1.37 11.69
CA HIS A 250 2.40 0.83 11.58
C HIS A 250 3.47 1.92 11.59
N VAL A 251 3.21 3.06 10.94
CA VAL A 251 4.09 4.24 10.97
C VAL A 251 4.26 4.77 12.40
N TYR A 252 3.18 4.82 13.19
CA TYR A 252 3.26 5.18 14.61
C TYR A 252 3.97 4.13 15.47
N GLY A 253 3.72 2.85 15.21
CA GLY A 253 4.45 1.75 15.85
C GLY A 253 5.96 1.86 15.60
N ALA A 254 6.37 2.19 14.38
CA ALA A 254 7.76 2.40 14.03
C ALA A 254 8.38 3.58 14.79
N ALA A 255 7.68 4.72 14.87
CA ALA A 255 8.14 5.88 15.65
C ALA A 255 8.36 5.52 17.13
N ALA A 256 7.43 4.76 17.72
CA ALA A 256 7.55 4.29 19.10
C ALA A 256 8.76 3.35 19.30
N VAL A 257 8.99 2.42 18.36
CA VAL A 257 10.16 1.52 18.40
C VAL A 257 11.46 2.27 18.22
N ILE A 258 11.54 3.28 17.34
CA ILE A 258 12.72 4.14 17.19
C ILE A 258 13.05 4.82 18.52
N ARG A 259 12.05 5.31 19.24
CA ARG A 259 12.24 5.90 20.57
C ARG A 259 12.79 4.88 21.58
N LEU A 260 12.30 3.64 21.57
CA LEU A 260 12.77 2.57 22.46
C LEU A 260 14.18 2.08 22.13
N ARG A 261 14.57 2.15 20.86
CA ARG A 261 15.94 1.85 20.39
C ARG A 261 16.99 2.82 20.93
N GLY A 262 16.60 4.06 21.20
CA GLY A 262 17.48 5.08 21.76
C GLY A 262 18.43 5.73 20.74
N PRO A 263 19.21 6.73 21.17
CA PRO A 263 20.11 7.48 20.30
C PRO A 263 21.26 6.63 19.73
N GLU A 264 21.63 5.52 20.37
CA GLU A 264 22.75 4.66 19.97
C GLU A 264 22.58 4.11 18.55
N GLN A 265 21.34 4.02 18.04
CA GLN A 265 21.07 3.59 16.68
C GLN A 265 21.73 4.50 15.62
N VAL A 266 21.98 5.78 15.90
CA VAL A 266 22.62 6.67 14.92
C VAL A 266 24.14 6.44 14.81
N GLN A 267 24.74 5.67 15.73
CA GLN A 267 26.19 5.43 15.75
C GLN A 267 26.64 4.43 14.69
N THR A 268 25.74 3.57 14.21
CA THR A 268 26.06 2.56 13.19
C THR A 268 25.57 3.02 11.81
N LEU A 269 26.32 2.70 10.75
CA LEU A 269 25.88 2.97 9.37
C LEU A 269 24.53 2.31 9.07
N GLY A 270 24.39 1.05 9.50
CA GLY A 270 23.14 0.34 9.46
C GLY A 270 22.05 1.18 10.12
N GLY A 271 22.17 1.44 11.43
CA GLY A 271 21.17 2.11 12.25
C GLY A 271 20.66 3.42 11.65
N ARG A 272 21.57 4.24 11.11
CA ARG A 272 21.24 5.46 10.34
C ARG A 272 20.35 5.19 9.13
N ARG A 273 20.69 4.24 8.25
CA ARG A 273 19.88 3.91 7.07
C ARG A 273 18.46 3.47 7.42
N LEU A 274 18.29 2.65 8.47
CA LEU A 274 16.97 2.21 8.90
C LEU A 274 16.14 3.34 9.52
N LEU A 275 16.80 4.20 10.30
CA LEU A 275 16.17 5.42 10.80
C LEU A 275 15.66 6.29 9.64
N LEU A 276 16.51 6.56 8.64
CA LEU A 276 16.15 7.37 7.47
C LEU A 276 14.96 6.77 6.70
N HIS A 277 14.98 5.45 6.48
CA HIS A 277 13.87 4.75 5.84
C HIS A 277 12.58 4.90 6.65
N ALA A 278 12.60 4.62 7.96
CA ALA A 278 11.40 4.72 8.78
C ALA A 278 10.89 6.17 8.90
N VAL A 279 11.80 7.14 9.04
CA VAL A 279 11.45 8.56 9.10
C VAL A 279 10.90 9.06 7.76
N SER A 280 11.35 8.53 6.62
CA SER A 280 10.75 8.85 5.32
C SER A 280 9.24 8.59 5.31
N ASN A 281 8.83 7.40 5.76
CA ASN A 281 7.41 7.01 5.86
C ASN A 281 6.64 7.87 6.87
N ILE A 282 7.27 8.24 7.99
CA ILE A 282 6.68 9.15 8.99
C ILE A 282 6.48 10.56 8.42
N LEU A 283 7.46 11.07 7.66
CA LEU A 283 7.40 12.40 7.06
C LEU A 283 6.32 12.51 6.00
N ILE A 284 6.08 11.45 5.23
CA ILE A 284 4.90 11.37 4.33
C ILE A 284 3.63 11.69 5.12
N ASN A 285 3.42 11.03 6.27
CA ASN A 285 2.26 11.31 7.12
C ASN A 285 2.24 12.76 7.65
N CYS A 286 3.40 13.26 8.09
CA CYS A 286 3.55 14.61 8.63
C CYS A 286 3.18 15.68 7.59
N VAL A 287 3.71 15.56 6.37
CA VAL A 287 3.43 16.44 5.23
C VAL A 287 1.93 16.42 4.90
N TYR A 288 1.34 15.24 4.70
CA TYR A 288 -0.05 15.12 4.26
C TYR A 288 -1.07 15.54 5.32
N ARG A 289 -0.78 15.34 6.61
CA ARG A 289 -1.67 15.75 7.70
C ARG A 289 -1.37 17.14 8.23
N GLY A 290 -0.17 17.66 7.99
CA GLY A 290 0.32 18.92 8.53
C GLY A 290 0.50 18.82 10.03
N ILE A 291 1.16 17.76 10.46
CA ILE A 291 1.60 17.56 11.84
C ILE A 291 3.12 17.64 11.89
N ARG A 292 3.67 18.10 13.01
CA ARG A 292 5.13 18.20 13.17
C ARG A 292 5.74 16.81 13.33
N LEU A 293 6.97 16.65 12.83
CA LEU A 293 7.77 15.48 13.14
C LEU A 293 8.04 15.46 14.67
N PRO A 294 7.83 14.33 15.36
CA PRO A 294 8.17 14.20 16.78
C PRO A 294 9.62 14.59 17.09
N GLU A 295 9.82 15.34 18.18
CA GLU A 295 11.12 15.97 18.48
C GLU A 295 12.29 14.98 18.56
N HIS A 296 12.11 13.85 19.23
CA HIS A 296 13.14 12.80 19.29
C HIS A 296 13.58 12.28 17.91
N LEU A 297 12.68 12.24 16.92
CA LEU A 297 13.04 11.85 15.55
C LEU A 297 13.81 12.96 14.84
N ARG A 298 13.46 14.23 15.11
CA ARG A 298 14.19 15.40 14.60
C ARG A 298 15.62 15.40 15.12
N GLU A 299 15.81 15.16 16.41
CA GLU A 299 17.13 15.03 17.05
C GLU A 299 17.96 13.92 16.38
N TYR A 300 17.37 12.72 16.20
CA TYR A 300 18.09 11.61 15.58
C TYR A 300 18.42 11.84 14.11
N LEU A 301 17.53 12.50 13.36
CA LEU A 301 17.82 12.93 11.99
C LEU A 301 18.98 13.90 11.94
N PHE A 302 18.97 14.92 12.81
CA PHE A 302 20.05 15.91 12.87
C PHE A 302 21.41 15.26 13.14
N GLU A 303 21.49 14.37 14.13
CA GLU A 303 22.72 13.63 14.43
C GLU A 303 23.15 12.72 13.27
N THR A 304 22.19 12.10 12.58
CA THR A 304 22.47 11.28 11.38
C THR A 304 23.08 12.13 10.26
N PHE A 305 22.53 13.32 10.01
CA PHE A 305 23.01 14.24 8.97
C PHE A 305 24.43 14.72 9.26
N LYS A 306 24.74 15.02 10.53
CA LYS A 306 26.08 15.44 10.96
C LYS A 306 27.14 14.37 10.70
N GLN A 307 26.79 13.10 10.83
CA GLN A 307 27.74 11.98 10.75
C GLN A 307 27.92 11.40 9.34
N SER A 308 27.15 11.84 8.35
CA SER A 308 27.07 11.16 7.05
C SER A 308 27.47 12.05 5.88
N ALA A 309 28.63 11.78 5.29
CA ALA A 309 29.07 12.37 4.03
C ALA A 309 28.38 11.76 2.79
N GLU A 310 27.82 10.55 2.91
CA GLU A 310 27.45 9.68 1.77
C GLU A 310 26.08 9.94 1.13
N SER A 311 25.22 10.84 1.66
CA SER A 311 23.85 10.98 1.13
C SER A 311 23.30 12.40 1.28
N ARG A 312 23.98 13.40 0.70
CA ARG A 312 23.50 14.81 0.67
C ARG A 312 22.07 14.96 0.19
N LEU A 313 21.66 14.04 -0.68
CA LEU A 313 20.43 14.08 -1.43
C LEU A 313 19.20 13.84 -0.57
N GLU A 314 19.14 12.65 0.04
CA GLU A 314 18.02 12.24 0.89
C GLU A 314 17.85 13.21 2.06
N TYR A 315 18.96 13.71 2.61
CA TYR A 315 18.95 14.66 3.71
C TYR A 315 18.34 16.00 3.33
N LEU A 316 18.68 16.50 2.15
CA LEU A 316 18.13 17.76 1.66
C LEU A 316 16.61 17.66 1.49
N LEU A 317 16.12 16.56 0.93
CA LEU A 317 14.69 16.34 0.80
C LEU A 317 14.00 16.20 2.16
N MET A 318 14.55 15.40 3.08
CA MET A 318 13.98 15.22 4.42
C MET A 318 13.93 16.52 5.21
N ASP A 319 14.99 17.33 5.18
CA ASP A 319 15.03 18.64 5.82
C ASP A 319 13.93 19.57 5.29
N VAL A 320 13.77 19.63 3.97
CA VAL A 320 12.72 20.43 3.34
C VAL A 320 11.32 19.89 3.67
N MET A 321 11.13 18.57 3.73
CA MET A 321 9.86 17.96 4.18
C MET A 321 9.54 18.29 5.65
N VAL A 322 10.53 18.27 6.54
CA VAL A 322 10.39 18.68 7.95
C VAL A 322 9.94 20.14 8.03
N ARG A 323 10.66 21.05 7.36
CA ARG A 323 10.34 22.48 7.35
C ARG A 323 8.94 22.76 6.80
N PHE A 324 8.56 22.06 5.72
CA PHE A 324 7.20 22.16 5.16
C PHE A 324 6.14 21.68 6.15
N ALA A 325 6.36 20.53 6.79
CA ALA A 325 5.44 19.98 7.78
C ALA A 325 5.28 20.92 8.98
N ASP A 326 6.37 21.53 9.45
CA ASP A 326 6.36 22.53 10.54
C ASP A 326 5.58 23.78 10.16
N LEU A 327 5.81 24.33 8.96
CA LEU A 327 5.06 25.48 8.45
C LEU A 327 3.57 25.15 8.39
N ARG A 328 3.21 24.01 7.80
CA ARG A 328 1.82 23.59 7.65
C ARG A 328 1.13 23.35 8.98
N ALA A 329 1.83 22.71 9.93
CA ALA A 329 1.33 22.52 11.29
C ALA A 329 1.13 23.86 12.00
N GLY A 330 2.08 24.80 11.87
CA GLY A 330 2.01 26.13 12.45
C GLY A 330 0.84 26.97 11.90
N VAL A 331 0.50 26.81 10.63
CA VAL A 331 -0.69 27.44 10.05
C VAL A 331 -1.98 26.82 10.58
N GLN A 332 -2.02 25.48 10.72
CA GLN A 332 -3.21 24.76 11.22
C GLN A 332 -3.51 25.04 12.69
N ASP A 333 -2.49 25.01 13.55
CA ASP A 333 -2.65 25.19 15.00
C ASP A 333 -2.72 26.67 15.42
N GLY A 334 -2.53 27.59 14.47
CA GLY A 334 -2.56 29.02 14.73
C GLY A 334 -1.29 29.57 15.39
N SER A 335 -0.17 28.84 15.37
CA SER A 335 1.15 29.38 15.76
C SER A 335 1.66 30.42 14.75
N VAL A 336 1.32 30.25 13.47
CA VAL A 336 1.59 31.20 12.39
C VAL A 336 0.27 31.86 12.01
N THR A 337 0.11 33.14 12.35
CA THR A 337 -1.16 33.87 12.19
C THR A 337 -1.00 35.10 11.30
N GLY A 338 -2.14 35.55 10.77
CA GLY A 338 -2.23 36.72 9.88
C GLY A 338 -1.91 36.34 8.44
N LEU A 339 -2.85 36.64 7.53
CA LEU A 339 -2.75 36.25 6.12
C LEU A 339 -1.46 36.75 5.46
N ALA A 340 -1.00 37.96 5.79
CA ALA A 340 0.24 38.51 5.24
C ALA A 340 1.50 37.77 5.72
N ASN A 341 1.56 37.41 7.01
CA ASN A 341 2.69 36.67 7.57
C ASN A 341 2.73 35.24 7.02
N ILE A 342 1.57 34.57 6.99
CA ILE A 342 1.45 33.23 6.41
C ILE A 342 1.87 33.27 4.93
N LEU A 343 1.38 34.24 4.16
CA LEU A 343 1.77 34.40 2.76
C LEU A 343 3.29 34.55 2.61
N SER A 344 3.92 35.38 3.45
CA SER A 344 5.37 35.57 3.44
C SER A 344 6.12 34.27 3.73
N SER A 345 5.74 33.51 4.76
CA SER A 345 6.40 32.25 5.12
C SER A 345 6.22 31.17 4.05
N VAL A 346 5.05 31.11 3.41
CA VAL A 346 4.78 30.16 2.33
C VAL A 346 5.58 30.50 1.07
N LEU A 347 5.69 31.80 0.71
CA LEU A 347 6.52 32.26 -0.40
C LEU A 347 8.01 32.01 -0.15
N GLU A 348 8.49 32.26 1.06
CA GLU A 348 9.87 31.95 1.45
C GLU A 348 10.16 30.46 1.30
N MET A 349 9.27 29.60 1.78
CA MET A 349 9.42 28.15 1.64
C MET A 349 9.38 27.69 0.18
N ASP A 350 8.51 28.25 -0.67
CA ASP A 350 8.50 27.93 -2.11
C ASP A 350 9.79 28.41 -2.78
N SER A 351 10.36 29.53 -2.36
CA SER A 351 11.63 30.02 -2.91
C SER A 351 12.81 29.08 -2.63
N VAL A 352 12.84 28.46 -1.44
CA VAL A 352 13.84 27.44 -1.08
C VAL A 352 13.72 26.22 -2.00
N LEU A 353 12.49 25.73 -2.20
CA LEU A 353 12.19 24.61 -3.07
C LEU A 353 12.47 24.92 -4.55
N LEU A 354 12.09 26.11 -5.02
CA LEU A 354 12.35 26.57 -6.38
C LEU A 354 13.85 26.61 -6.66
N LYS A 355 14.65 27.14 -5.74
CA LYS A 355 16.12 27.18 -5.87
C LYS A 355 16.71 25.77 -6.00
N LEU A 356 16.17 24.80 -5.27
CA LEU A 356 16.59 23.40 -5.39
C LEU A 356 16.20 22.80 -6.74
N CYS A 357 15.01 23.12 -7.26
CA CYS A 357 14.59 22.67 -8.59
C CYS A 357 15.37 23.34 -9.73
N THR A 358 15.76 24.60 -9.61
CA THR A 358 16.48 25.32 -10.69
C THR A 358 17.99 25.12 -10.65
N ASN A 359 18.54 24.74 -9.51
CA ASN A 359 19.95 24.43 -9.36
C ASN A 359 20.11 23.11 -8.57
N PRO A 360 19.74 21.97 -9.17
CA PRO A 360 19.82 20.67 -8.52
C PRO A 360 21.29 20.29 -8.27
N PRO A 361 21.56 19.50 -7.20
CA PRO A 361 22.89 18.90 -7.01
C PRO A 361 23.29 18.00 -8.19
N PRO A 362 24.59 17.77 -8.44
CA PRO A 362 25.02 16.83 -9.46
C PRO A 362 24.42 15.43 -9.25
N GLY A 363 23.92 14.82 -10.32
CA GLY A 363 23.25 13.51 -10.31
C GLY A 363 21.72 13.60 -10.23
N TRP A 364 21.15 14.79 -10.06
CA TRP A 364 19.70 15.04 -10.07
C TRP A 364 19.14 15.53 -11.39
N GLU A 365 19.99 15.67 -12.39
CA GLU A 365 19.56 16.06 -13.72
C GLU A 365 18.62 14.99 -14.29
N TYR A 366 17.63 15.47 -15.06
CA TYR A 366 16.76 14.62 -15.84
C TYR A 366 16.62 15.19 -17.24
N GLU A 367 16.39 14.32 -18.21
CA GLU A 367 16.15 14.70 -19.60
C GLU A 367 14.65 14.76 -19.86
N THR A 368 14.21 15.72 -20.65
CA THR A 368 12.83 15.75 -21.17
C THR A 368 12.85 15.30 -22.61
N ILE A 369 12.14 14.22 -22.91
CA ILE A 369 11.96 13.70 -24.26
C ILE A 369 10.62 14.14 -24.79
N LEU A 370 10.62 14.68 -26.00
CA LEU A 370 9.42 14.96 -26.78
C LEU A 370 9.17 13.79 -27.73
N THR A 371 7.93 13.36 -27.84
CA THR A 371 7.54 12.24 -28.69
C THR A 371 6.11 12.40 -29.20
N ASP A 372 5.90 11.92 -30.41
CA ASP A 372 4.63 11.73 -31.07
C ASP A 372 4.00 10.35 -30.78
N ALA A 373 4.67 9.52 -29.98
CA ALA A 373 4.18 8.21 -29.59
C ALA A 373 2.86 8.32 -28.81
N GLN A 374 1.80 7.75 -29.39
CA GLN A 374 0.50 7.65 -28.73
C GLN A 374 0.46 6.41 -27.84
N THR A 375 0.72 6.61 -26.55
CA THR A 375 0.67 5.54 -25.55
C THR A 375 -0.27 5.90 -24.40
N ASP A 376 -0.70 4.92 -23.63
CA ASP A 376 -1.57 5.12 -22.46
C ASP A 376 -0.83 5.74 -21.26
N VAL A 377 0.50 5.84 -21.32
CA VAL A 377 1.38 6.24 -20.22
C VAL A 377 2.14 7.54 -20.47
N ILE A 378 2.05 8.12 -21.67
CA ILE A 378 2.67 9.41 -22.00
C ILE A 378 1.56 10.47 -22.09
N PHE A 379 1.71 11.53 -21.30
CA PHE A 379 0.80 12.67 -21.30
C PHE A 379 1.40 13.81 -22.12
N ASP A 380 0.61 14.37 -23.03
CA ASP A 380 0.97 15.57 -23.80
C ASP A 380 2.30 15.46 -24.56
N GLY A 381 2.58 14.27 -25.10
CA GLY A 381 3.74 14.01 -25.96
C GLY A 381 5.10 14.22 -25.30
N ARG A 382 5.19 14.18 -23.96
CA ARG A 382 6.47 14.36 -23.25
C ARG A 382 6.65 13.43 -22.07
N TYR A 383 7.90 13.05 -21.80
CA TYR A 383 8.26 12.29 -20.60
C TYR A 383 9.67 12.61 -20.11
N HIS A 384 9.95 12.24 -18.86
CA HIS A 384 11.24 12.47 -18.21
C HIS A 384 12.06 11.18 -18.13
N ILE A 385 13.38 11.30 -18.31
CA ILE A 385 14.35 10.25 -18.05
C ILE A 385 15.25 10.72 -16.90
N TYR A 386 15.21 9.99 -15.79
CA TYR A 386 16.05 10.19 -14.61
C TYR A 386 17.21 9.21 -14.61
N SER A 387 18.31 9.56 -13.94
CA SER A 387 19.46 8.67 -13.72
C SER A 387 19.08 7.37 -13.00
N ASP A 388 18.13 7.42 -12.07
CA ASP A 388 17.55 6.26 -11.40
C ASP A 388 16.18 6.57 -10.76
N HIS A 389 15.59 5.54 -10.14
CA HIS A 389 14.30 5.65 -9.47
C HIS A 389 14.31 6.63 -8.28
N LEU A 390 15.37 6.64 -7.48
CA LEU A 390 15.45 7.50 -6.31
C LEU A 390 15.39 8.97 -6.73
N VAL A 391 16.13 9.35 -7.77
CA VAL A 391 16.08 10.71 -8.33
C VAL A 391 14.66 11.05 -8.82
N ALA A 392 14.00 10.13 -9.53
CA ALA A 392 12.62 10.32 -10.00
C ALA A 392 11.63 10.54 -8.83
N LEU A 393 11.75 9.74 -7.77
CA LEU A 393 10.97 9.86 -6.55
C LEU A 393 11.17 11.24 -5.89
N MET A 394 12.42 11.69 -5.80
CA MET A 394 12.75 12.95 -5.13
C MET A 394 12.22 14.17 -5.88
N TRP A 395 12.32 14.17 -7.22
CA TRP A 395 11.67 15.19 -8.05
C TRP A 395 10.17 15.25 -7.83
N ASN A 396 9.50 14.10 -7.76
CA ASN A 396 8.06 14.05 -7.53
C ASN A 396 7.67 14.53 -6.13
N TRP A 397 8.49 14.31 -5.11
CA TRP A 397 8.29 14.92 -3.80
C TRP A 397 8.42 16.44 -3.83
N LEU A 398 9.49 16.98 -4.44
CA LEU A 398 9.67 18.42 -4.56
C LEU A 398 8.50 19.09 -5.29
N ARG A 399 8.07 18.50 -6.41
CA ARG A 399 6.91 18.98 -7.17
C ARG A 399 5.63 18.94 -6.33
N THR A 400 5.42 17.86 -5.58
CA THR A 400 4.25 17.72 -4.68
C THR A 400 4.25 18.81 -3.60
N LEU A 401 5.38 19.06 -2.94
CA LEU A 401 5.51 20.11 -1.92
C LEU A 401 5.25 21.50 -2.52
N ARG A 402 5.80 21.78 -3.69
CA ARG A 402 5.58 23.06 -4.39
C ARG A 402 4.14 23.24 -4.86
N ILE A 403 3.46 22.19 -5.34
CA ILE A 403 2.03 22.26 -5.65
C ILE A 403 1.23 22.57 -4.38
N MET A 404 1.56 21.96 -3.24
CA MET A 404 0.91 22.26 -1.96
C MET A 404 1.11 23.72 -1.54
N LEU A 405 2.34 24.23 -1.59
CA LEU A 405 2.65 25.62 -1.25
C LEU A 405 1.94 26.61 -2.16
N ASN A 406 1.96 26.39 -3.47
CA ASN A 406 1.26 27.25 -4.43
C ASN A 406 -0.26 27.16 -4.28
N GLY A 407 -0.79 26.00 -3.87
CA GLY A 407 -2.17 25.85 -3.44
C GLY A 407 -2.51 26.74 -2.23
N MET A 408 -1.65 26.71 -1.20
CA MET A 408 -1.79 27.58 -0.02
C MET A 408 -1.70 29.07 -0.38
N ILE A 409 -0.75 29.47 -1.24
CA ILE A 409 -0.62 30.85 -1.73
C ILE A 409 -1.95 31.32 -2.35
N ARG A 410 -2.52 30.51 -3.24
CA ARG A 410 -3.79 30.85 -3.90
C ARG A 410 -4.93 31.01 -2.91
N GLU A 411 -5.06 30.08 -1.96
CA GLU A 411 -6.09 30.12 -0.91
C GLU A 411 -5.97 31.37 -0.02
N ILE A 412 -4.74 31.68 0.44
CA ILE A 412 -4.46 32.86 1.25
C ILE A 412 -4.79 34.15 0.50
N LEU A 413 -4.41 34.23 -0.78
CA LEU A 413 -4.68 35.40 -1.62
C LEU A 413 -6.18 35.58 -1.86
N LEU A 414 -6.92 34.52 -2.19
CA LEU A 414 -8.38 34.57 -2.33
C LEU A 414 -9.08 35.05 -1.06
N ASN A 415 -8.65 34.55 0.10
CA ASN A 415 -9.17 34.99 1.40
C ASN A 415 -8.85 36.47 1.66
N GLY A 416 -7.64 36.93 1.30
CA GLY A 416 -7.26 38.33 1.47
C GLY A 416 -7.92 39.29 0.47
N PHE A 417 -8.25 38.85 -0.75
CA PHE A 417 -9.05 39.61 -1.72
C PHE A 417 -10.49 39.77 -1.24
N SER A 418 -11.05 38.73 -0.62
CA SER A 418 -12.44 38.68 -0.13
C SER A 418 -12.60 39.25 1.29
N ALA A 419 -11.50 39.61 1.96
CA ALA A 419 -11.52 40.20 3.29
C ALA A 419 -12.21 41.57 3.31
N THR A 420 -12.72 41.99 4.46
CA THR A 420 -13.34 43.31 4.65
C THR A 420 -12.65 44.06 5.79
N PRO A 421 -11.91 45.16 5.51
CA PRO A 421 -11.53 45.63 4.17
C PRO A 421 -10.55 44.65 3.47
N PRO A 422 -10.45 44.67 2.13
CA PRO A 422 -9.52 43.81 1.39
C PRO A 422 -8.07 44.07 1.81
N LEU A 423 -7.31 43.00 2.05
CA LEU A 423 -5.92 43.10 2.55
C LEU A 423 -4.89 43.20 1.41
N PHE A 424 -5.13 42.51 0.30
CA PHE A 424 -4.16 42.32 -0.78
C PHE A 424 -4.52 43.10 -2.04
N THR A 425 -4.65 44.42 -1.94
CA THR A 425 -5.15 45.29 -3.04
C THR A 425 -4.12 45.65 -4.11
N GLN A 426 -2.83 45.46 -3.84
CA GLN A 426 -1.77 45.79 -4.79
C GLN A 426 -1.70 44.79 -5.96
N VAL A 427 -1.42 45.27 -7.16
CA VAL A 427 -1.33 44.47 -8.41
C VAL A 427 -0.41 43.25 -8.28
N LYS A 428 0.66 43.35 -7.48
CA LYS A 428 1.60 42.26 -7.21
C LYS A 428 0.93 40.99 -6.66
N TYR A 429 -0.17 41.13 -5.91
CA TYR A 429 -0.87 39.99 -5.33
C TYR A 429 -1.72 39.25 -6.36
N THR A 430 -2.35 39.98 -7.29
CA THR A 430 -3.03 39.37 -8.45
C THR A 430 -2.02 38.66 -9.35
N ALA A 431 -0.86 39.27 -9.60
CA ALA A 431 0.23 38.62 -10.33
C ALA A 431 0.72 37.36 -9.63
N GLN A 432 0.95 37.41 -8.30
CA GLN A 432 1.35 36.24 -7.51
C GLN A 432 0.31 35.11 -7.56
N PHE A 433 -0.98 35.43 -7.56
CA PHE A 433 -2.06 34.44 -7.71
C PHE A 433 -1.98 33.74 -9.07
N GLN A 434 -1.71 34.49 -10.14
CA GLN A 434 -1.54 33.94 -11.48
C GLN A 434 -0.29 33.07 -11.57
N THR A 435 0.85 33.55 -11.09
CA THR A 435 2.11 32.79 -11.05
C THR A 435 1.95 31.47 -10.28
N ALA A 436 1.27 31.50 -9.14
CA ALA A 436 1.01 30.28 -8.37
C ALA A 436 0.12 29.29 -9.14
N THR A 437 -0.84 29.80 -9.91
CA THR A 437 -1.73 28.98 -10.76
C THR A 437 -0.96 28.31 -11.90
N GLU A 438 -0.14 29.06 -12.63
CA GLU A 438 0.71 28.55 -13.71
C GLU A 438 1.74 27.54 -13.20
N THR A 439 2.34 27.82 -12.04
CA THR A 439 3.28 26.91 -11.38
C THR A 439 2.64 25.56 -11.06
N ILE A 440 1.41 25.55 -10.56
CA ILE A 440 0.69 24.29 -10.28
C ILE A 440 0.51 23.49 -11.58
N PHE A 441 0.06 24.13 -12.67
CA PHE A 441 -0.16 23.43 -13.94
C PHE A 441 1.13 22.84 -14.52
N ALA A 442 2.22 23.60 -14.50
CA ALA A 442 3.53 23.12 -14.94
C ALA A 442 3.98 21.89 -14.12
N LEU A 443 3.92 21.98 -12.79
CA LEU A 443 4.33 20.91 -11.89
C LEU A 443 3.43 19.66 -11.99
N GLN A 444 2.13 19.83 -12.24
CA GLN A 444 1.23 18.71 -12.53
C GLN A 444 1.70 17.97 -13.78
N GLY A 445 1.94 18.69 -14.88
CA GLY A 445 2.47 18.11 -16.10
C GLY A 445 3.80 17.39 -15.89
N ASP A 446 4.67 17.94 -15.03
CA ASP A 446 5.98 17.33 -14.75
C ASP A 446 5.88 16.04 -13.92
N ILE A 447 4.91 15.94 -13.00
CA ILE A 447 4.60 14.67 -12.33
C ILE A 447 4.11 13.64 -13.35
N LEU A 448 3.20 14.02 -14.26
CA LEU A 448 2.70 13.12 -15.29
C LEU A 448 3.81 12.67 -16.26
N ALA A 449 4.73 13.56 -16.62
CA ALA A 449 5.88 13.23 -17.45
C ALA A 449 6.84 12.21 -16.79
N SER A 450 6.78 12.03 -15.47
CA SER A 450 7.57 10.99 -14.79
C SER A 450 6.96 9.58 -14.87
N VAL A 451 5.69 9.46 -15.31
CA VAL A 451 4.94 8.19 -15.32
C VAL A 451 5.66 7.08 -16.08
N PRO A 452 6.13 7.28 -17.33
CA PRO A 452 6.71 6.21 -18.13
C PRO A 452 7.84 5.47 -17.41
N GLN A 453 8.74 6.17 -16.72
CA GLN A 453 9.85 5.51 -16.01
C GLN A 453 9.39 4.73 -14.76
N HIS A 454 8.38 5.22 -14.02
CA HIS A 454 7.85 4.53 -12.84
C HIS A 454 6.98 3.31 -13.18
N VAL A 455 6.41 3.25 -14.39
CA VAL A 455 5.55 2.14 -14.84
C VAL A 455 6.15 1.30 -15.96
N GLY A 456 7.28 1.74 -16.55
CA GLY A 456 8.18 0.99 -17.47
C GLY A 456 7.54 0.61 -18.76
N ARG A 457 6.66 1.49 -19.22
CA ARG A 457 5.93 1.35 -20.46
C ARG A 457 6.11 2.64 -21.26
N GLY A 458 5.90 2.56 -22.57
CA GLY A 458 6.09 3.69 -23.48
C GLY A 458 7.53 3.86 -24.00
N ASN A 459 8.33 2.79 -23.98
CA ASN A 459 9.73 2.75 -24.41
C ASN A 459 10.70 3.80 -23.79
N PRO A 460 10.57 4.22 -22.52
CA PRO A 460 11.57 5.10 -21.93
C PRO A 460 12.87 4.31 -21.65
N PRO A 461 14.05 4.82 -22.03
CA PRO A 461 15.31 4.39 -21.43
C PRO A 461 15.20 4.50 -19.91
N ARG A 462 15.59 3.46 -19.15
CA ARG A 462 15.43 3.46 -17.67
C ARG A 462 16.37 4.43 -16.98
N SER A 463 17.48 4.77 -17.62
CA SER A 463 18.40 5.79 -17.17
C SER A 463 19.18 6.41 -18.32
N MET A 464 19.72 7.60 -18.09
CA MET A 464 20.73 8.21 -18.97
C MET A 464 21.92 7.26 -19.22
N ALA A 465 22.28 6.41 -18.25
CA ALA A 465 23.36 5.43 -18.42
C ALA A 465 23.00 4.28 -19.37
N THR A 466 21.72 3.89 -19.46
CA THR A 466 21.26 2.80 -20.36
C THR A 466 21.12 3.22 -21.82
N GLN A 467 21.06 4.52 -22.14
CA GLN A 467 21.09 4.99 -23.54
C GLN A 467 22.42 4.64 -24.23
N ALA A 468 23.50 4.40 -23.47
CA ALA A 468 24.81 4.05 -24.02
C ALA A 468 24.99 2.55 -24.35
N GLN A 469 24.03 1.68 -24.02
CA GLN A 469 24.13 0.23 -24.20
C GLN A 469 22.80 -0.39 -24.64
N SER A 470 22.47 -0.35 -25.94
CA SER A 470 21.36 -1.14 -26.49
C SER A 470 21.69 -1.73 -27.86
N ASP A 471 22.40 -2.86 -27.85
CA ASP A 471 22.58 -3.73 -29.03
C ASP A 471 22.01 -5.15 -28.85
N ASN A 472 21.39 -5.50 -27.70
CA ASN A 472 20.87 -6.86 -27.49
C ASN A 472 19.36 -6.89 -27.16
N ASN A 473 18.62 -7.54 -28.05
CA ASN A 473 17.19 -7.84 -28.04
C ASN A 473 16.80 -8.93 -27.01
N GLU A 474 17.02 -8.71 -25.71
CA GLU A 474 16.34 -9.51 -24.67
C GLU A 474 15.39 -8.63 -23.85
N GLU A 475 14.10 -8.78 -24.16
CA GLU A 475 12.97 -8.26 -23.39
C GLU A 475 12.98 -8.87 -21.99
N VAL A 476 13.05 -8.01 -20.96
CA VAL A 476 11.97 -7.74 -19.99
C VAL A 476 12.51 -6.71 -18.99
N PRO A 477 12.10 -5.43 -19.04
CA PRO A 477 12.30 -4.55 -17.90
C PRO A 477 11.25 -4.89 -16.84
N SER A 478 11.61 -5.72 -15.86
CA SER A 478 10.74 -5.91 -14.70
C SER A 478 10.82 -4.65 -13.84
N ILE A 479 9.67 -4.02 -13.58
CA ILE A 479 9.57 -2.90 -12.65
C ILE A 479 9.31 -3.38 -11.25
N THR A 480 9.99 -2.73 -10.29
CA THR A 480 9.82 -3.02 -8.89
C THR A 480 8.46 -2.48 -8.42
N MET A 481 7.82 -3.17 -7.48
CA MET A 481 6.56 -2.65 -6.93
C MET A 481 6.81 -1.40 -6.09
N SER A 482 8.00 -1.27 -5.50
CA SER A 482 8.44 -0.05 -4.84
C SER A 482 8.39 1.16 -5.80
N GLU A 483 8.91 1.00 -7.03
CA GLU A 483 8.91 2.05 -8.05
C GLU A 483 7.50 2.57 -8.36
N ALA A 484 6.57 1.66 -8.65
CA ALA A 484 5.20 2.06 -8.98
C ALA A 484 4.44 2.61 -7.76
N SER A 485 4.68 2.04 -6.56
CA SER A 485 3.99 2.44 -5.34
C SER A 485 4.33 3.86 -4.89
N SER A 486 5.53 4.35 -5.20
CA SER A 486 5.98 5.66 -4.76
C SER A 486 5.34 6.81 -5.55
N LEU A 487 4.80 6.52 -6.74
CA LEU A 487 4.15 7.50 -7.62
C LEU A 487 2.65 7.72 -7.30
N ILE A 488 2.00 6.80 -6.57
CA ILE A 488 0.53 6.84 -6.36
C ILE A 488 0.06 8.12 -5.67
N TRP A 489 0.84 8.64 -4.71
CA TRP A 489 0.50 9.82 -3.93
C TRP A 489 0.74 11.13 -4.72
N PRO A 490 1.90 11.34 -5.37
CA PRO A 490 2.08 12.45 -6.30
C PRO A 490 1.02 12.52 -7.40
N LEU A 491 0.68 11.37 -8.01
CA LEU A 491 -0.39 11.28 -9.01
C LEU A 491 -1.74 11.70 -8.45
N TRP A 492 -2.16 11.06 -7.35
CA TRP A 492 -3.42 11.40 -6.72
C TRP A 492 -3.51 12.88 -6.39
N PHE A 493 -2.43 13.48 -5.88
CA PHE A 493 -2.39 14.90 -5.59
C PHE A 493 -2.54 15.74 -6.85
N ALA A 494 -1.75 15.46 -7.89
CA ALA A 494 -1.83 16.17 -9.17
C ALA A 494 -3.25 16.13 -9.76
N GLY A 495 -3.93 14.98 -9.72
CA GLY A 495 -5.30 14.84 -10.21
C GLY A 495 -6.37 15.46 -9.29
N ASN A 496 -6.17 15.43 -7.97
CA ASN A 496 -7.19 15.84 -7.00
C ASN A 496 -7.23 17.36 -6.73
N MET A 497 -6.30 18.14 -7.31
CA MET A 497 -6.34 19.60 -7.18
C MET A 497 -7.61 20.20 -7.81
N ALA A 498 -8.15 21.25 -7.16
CA ALA A 498 -9.34 21.96 -7.65
C ALA A 498 -9.18 22.49 -9.09
N ASN A 499 -7.96 22.92 -9.44
CA ASN A 499 -7.62 23.44 -10.76
C ASN A 499 -7.10 22.36 -11.73
N ALA A 500 -7.07 21.07 -11.38
CA ALA A 500 -6.71 20.02 -12.33
C ALA A 500 -7.70 20.01 -13.51
N THR A 501 -7.19 19.91 -14.74
CA THR A 501 -8.04 19.75 -15.93
C THR A 501 -8.65 18.35 -15.97
N ASP A 502 -9.75 18.18 -16.71
CA ASP A 502 -10.37 16.86 -16.85
C ASP A 502 -9.43 15.85 -17.53
N GLN A 503 -8.58 16.32 -18.45
CA GLN A 503 -7.53 15.51 -19.08
C GLN A 503 -6.49 15.01 -18.05
N ILE A 504 -6.00 15.89 -17.16
CA ILE A 504 -5.08 15.51 -16.08
C ILE A 504 -5.74 14.49 -15.15
N ARG A 505 -7.01 14.71 -14.77
CA ARG A 505 -7.77 13.79 -13.91
C ARG A 505 -7.93 12.42 -14.54
N GLU A 506 -8.36 12.38 -15.80
CA GLU A 506 -8.59 11.12 -16.51
C GLU A 506 -7.30 10.33 -16.69
N PHE A 507 -6.21 11.00 -17.09
CA PHE A 507 -4.90 10.37 -17.21
C PHE A 507 -4.44 9.84 -15.84
N THR A 508 -4.52 10.65 -14.79
CA THR A 508 -4.18 10.23 -13.41
C THR A 508 -4.97 9.00 -12.96
N LEU A 509 -6.30 8.99 -13.18
CA LEU A 509 -7.16 7.86 -12.84
C LEU A 509 -6.71 6.58 -13.55
N ARG A 510 -6.44 6.68 -14.85
CA ARG A 510 -6.00 5.56 -15.67
C ARG A 510 -4.69 4.96 -15.16
N ILE A 511 -3.71 5.81 -14.83
CA ILE A 511 -2.42 5.36 -14.31
C ILE A 511 -2.57 4.74 -12.92
N LEU A 512 -3.38 5.31 -12.02
CA LEU A 512 -3.65 4.73 -10.71
C LEU A 512 -4.33 3.35 -10.81
N HIS A 513 -5.29 3.19 -11.71
CA HIS A 513 -5.87 1.87 -12.01
C HIS A 513 -4.83 0.90 -12.55
N SER A 514 -4.02 1.35 -13.50
CA SER A 514 -2.96 0.54 -14.07
C SER A 514 -1.95 0.07 -13.02
N ILE A 515 -1.53 0.94 -12.09
CA ILE A 515 -0.67 0.57 -10.95
C ILE A 515 -1.33 -0.48 -10.04
N GLY A 516 -2.63 -0.36 -9.81
CA GLY A 516 -3.38 -1.30 -8.97
C GLY A 516 -3.65 -2.66 -9.63
N ASP A 517 -3.74 -2.69 -10.96
CA ASP A 517 -4.06 -3.89 -11.73
C ASP A 517 -2.82 -4.64 -12.22
N ILE A 518 -1.82 -3.93 -12.75
CA ILE A 518 -0.61 -4.53 -13.35
C ILE A 518 0.46 -4.76 -12.27
N GLN A 519 0.82 -3.72 -11.52
CA GLN A 519 1.85 -3.82 -10.47
C GLN A 519 1.28 -4.36 -9.15
N GLY A 520 -0.04 -4.54 -9.03
CA GLY A 520 -0.67 -5.18 -7.87
C GLY A 520 -0.65 -4.34 -6.59
N VAL A 521 -0.47 -3.02 -6.69
CA VAL A 521 -0.48 -2.09 -5.55
C VAL A 521 -1.92 -1.60 -5.30
N ARG A 522 -2.70 -2.35 -4.51
CA ARG A 522 -4.15 -2.10 -4.40
C ARG A 522 -4.52 -0.75 -3.80
N GLN A 523 -3.65 -0.12 -3.01
CA GLN A 523 -3.88 1.24 -2.49
C GLN A 523 -4.09 2.26 -3.62
N ALA A 524 -3.51 2.04 -4.81
CA ALA A 524 -3.74 2.89 -5.98
C ALA A 524 -5.23 2.93 -6.38
N HIS A 525 -5.96 1.82 -6.25
CA HIS A 525 -7.42 1.80 -6.48
C HIS A 525 -8.20 2.58 -5.44
N VAL A 526 -7.74 2.64 -4.19
CA VAL A 526 -8.37 3.46 -3.16
C VAL A 526 -8.26 4.93 -3.56
N LEU A 527 -7.07 5.36 -3.99
CA LEU A 527 -6.82 6.73 -4.45
C LEU A 527 -7.57 7.05 -5.73
N ALA A 528 -7.62 6.14 -6.70
CA ALA A 528 -8.41 6.30 -7.93
C ALA A 528 -9.90 6.51 -7.62
N ASN A 529 -10.47 5.67 -6.75
CA ASN A 529 -11.87 5.81 -6.33
C ASN A 529 -12.13 7.15 -5.63
N LEU A 530 -11.21 7.60 -4.78
CA LEU A 530 -11.31 8.91 -4.12
C LEU A 530 -11.31 10.06 -5.11
N LEU A 531 -10.44 10.00 -6.10
CA LEU A 531 -10.35 10.99 -7.16
C LEU A 531 -11.62 11.00 -8.03
N GLN A 532 -12.10 9.82 -8.44
CA GLN A 532 -13.30 9.66 -9.26
C GLN A 532 -14.56 10.18 -8.54
N THR A 533 -14.69 9.87 -7.25
CA THR A 533 -15.83 10.29 -6.43
C THR A 533 -15.68 11.68 -5.83
N LYS A 534 -14.55 12.36 -6.08
CA LYS A 534 -14.21 13.66 -5.49
C LYS A 534 -14.45 13.65 -3.98
N SER A 535 -13.96 12.62 -3.30
CA SER A 535 -14.22 12.39 -1.87
C SER A 535 -12.98 12.65 -1.03
N ALA A 536 -13.16 13.24 0.16
CA ALA A 536 -12.08 13.45 1.12
C ALA A 536 -11.63 12.13 1.79
N ILE A 537 -10.38 12.11 2.25
CA ILE A 537 -9.83 11.02 3.07
C ILE A 537 -10.28 11.21 4.52
N ARG A 538 -11.44 10.64 4.85
CA ARG A 538 -12.10 10.84 6.15
C ARG A 538 -11.41 10.13 7.32
N VAL A 539 -10.68 9.06 7.02
CA VAL A 539 -10.00 8.26 8.06
C VAL A 539 -8.88 9.02 8.78
N TRP A 540 -8.42 10.14 8.24
CA TRP A 540 -7.37 10.98 8.84
C TRP A 540 -7.92 12.05 9.79
N ASP A 541 -9.23 12.31 9.76
CA ASP A 541 -9.89 13.34 10.56
C ASP A 541 -10.20 12.86 11.99
N VAL A 542 -10.43 11.56 12.18
CA VAL A 542 -10.85 10.93 13.46
C VAL A 542 -9.82 11.11 14.59
N GLN A 543 -8.57 11.46 14.28
CA GLN A 543 -7.52 11.72 15.29
C GLN A 543 -7.31 13.20 15.61
N ARG A 544 -7.89 14.15 14.86
CA ARG A 544 -7.80 15.58 15.20
C ARG A 544 -8.71 15.93 16.38
N GLU A 545 -9.86 15.27 16.49
CA GLU A 545 -10.84 15.50 17.56
C GLU A 545 -10.31 15.19 18.97
N THR A 546 -9.29 14.34 19.09
CA THR A 546 -8.66 14.03 20.38
C THR A 546 -7.53 14.98 20.77
N ALA A 547 -7.06 15.84 19.85
CA ALA A 547 -5.86 16.64 20.08
C ALA A 547 -6.13 18.09 20.52
N HIS A 548 -7.11 18.81 19.95
CA HIS A 548 -7.60 20.11 20.48
C HIS A 548 -8.83 20.55 19.66
N PRO A 549 -9.95 20.96 20.29
CA PRO A 549 -11.10 21.51 19.58
C PRO A 549 -10.89 23.02 19.38
N SER A 550 -10.07 23.42 18.41
CA SER A 550 -9.96 24.83 18.01
C SER A 550 -10.20 25.01 16.51
N ARG A 551 -11.14 25.91 16.20
CA ARG A 551 -11.54 26.35 14.86
C ARG A 551 -10.36 26.88 14.05
N SER A 552 -10.12 26.30 12.87
CA SER A 552 -9.80 27.03 11.64
C SER A 552 -9.81 26.06 10.44
N ALA A 553 -10.72 26.31 9.50
CA ALA A 553 -10.75 25.67 8.21
C ALA A 553 -9.70 26.35 7.31
N LEU A 554 -8.52 25.75 7.21
CA LEU A 554 -7.51 26.04 6.19
C LEU A 554 -6.80 24.73 5.86
N LEU A 555 -7.52 23.81 5.23
CA LEU A 555 -6.89 22.62 4.68
C LEU A 555 -7.47 22.25 3.33
N ILE A 556 -6.54 22.08 2.39
CA ILE A 556 -6.59 21.48 1.04
C ILE A 556 -7.63 20.36 0.84
N GLN A 557 -8.10 19.72 1.91
CA GLN A 557 -9.18 18.72 1.89
C GLN A 557 -10.60 19.29 1.75
N ASP A 558 -10.84 20.58 2.05
CA ASP A 558 -12.18 21.20 1.96
C ASP A 558 -12.53 21.76 0.57
N SER A 559 -11.64 21.61 -0.41
CA SER A 559 -11.85 22.02 -1.82
C SER A 559 -12.95 21.24 -2.57
N LEU A 560 -13.68 20.36 -1.87
CA LEU A 560 -14.70 19.47 -2.42
C LEU A 560 -16.14 19.96 -2.22
N LYS A 561 -16.37 21.14 -1.63
CA LYS A 561 -17.72 21.61 -1.31
C LYS A 561 -18.22 22.83 -2.09
N THR A 562 -17.41 23.42 -2.96
CA THR A 562 -17.81 24.58 -3.76
C THR A 562 -17.37 24.44 -5.21
N SER A 563 -18.08 23.59 -5.96
CA SER A 563 -18.22 23.65 -7.42
C SER A 563 -19.40 22.79 -7.83
#